data_AF-A0A7C2QAR1-F1
#
_entry.id   AF-A0A7C2QAR1-F1
#
_cell.length_a   1.000
_cell.length_b   1.000
_cell.length_c   1.000
_cell.angle_alpha   90.00
_cell.angle_beta   90.00
_cell.angle_gamma   90.00
#
_symmetry.space_group_name_H-M   'P 1'
#
loop_
_entity.id
_entity.type
_entity.pdbx_description
1 polymer ?
#
loop_
_entity_poly.entity_id
_entity_poly.type
_entity_poly.pdbx_seq_one_letter_code
_entity_poly.pdbx_strand_id
1 'polypeptide(L)'
;MKGAARCARRVKQLFRQMRSAGGRPVRQYTAGDPITQLILSIFSRNLPENRAREGLLRLQAAAVDFNDLRVIPVGEMTEFVRDLPDARTKCEDLSRALNRIFAREHAVTLEQLRDRPRREVDAYLNALDGLEAYSRARIRLLGLGQHGIPLDEAMWAYAAARGIVDDSASLDGALAFLERQIDPAEALEFVSLLKRQAWAEFGPAVRRGEVRRIRSVPPDRTTRNMLQQVASAAAEARAAELTISRHREEEAKPVARPTLRTRARVAVRAPAVAKRAAAQVACSGRRSRAAARKRGTAPSVRDKTAKRVGRSARAKSA
;
A
#
# COMPACT_ATOMS: atom_id res chain seq x y z
N MET A 1 -19.14 26.06 8.69
CA MET A 1 -20.40 25.34 8.38
C MET A 1 -21.53 26.02 9.13
N LYS A 2 -22.73 26.11 8.53
CA LYS A 2 -23.92 26.61 9.24
C LYS A 2 -24.41 25.53 10.21
N GLY A 3 -25.21 25.91 11.21
CA GLY A 3 -25.89 24.95 12.11
C GLY A 3 -25.00 24.01 12.95
N ALA A 4 -23.72 24.31 13.18
CA ALA A 4 -22.74 23.40 13.78
C ALA A 4 -23.20 22.75 15.11
N ALA A 5 -23.91 23.46 15.98
CA ALA A 5 -24.44 22.92 17.24
C ALA A 5 -25.60 21.90 17.05
N ARG A 6 -26.36 21.99 15.95
CA ARG A 6 -27.36 20.97 15.57
C ARG A 6 -26.64 19.73 15.03
N CYS A 7 -25.67 19.92 14.13
CA CYS A 7 -24.82 18.86 13.59
C CYS A 7 -24.11 18.08 14.70
N ALA A 8 -23.49 18.77 15.67
CA ALA A 8 -22.79 18.17 16.80
C ALA A 8 -23.67 17.23 17.65
N ARG A 9 -24.91 17.67 17.94
CA ARG A 9 -25.90 16.82 18.64
C ARG A 9 -26.28 15.59 17.81
N ARG A 10 -26.42 15.72 16.49
CA ARG A 10 -26.70 14.60 15.58
C ARG A 10 -25.52 13.62 15.45
N VAL A 11 -24.27 14.09 15.43
CA VAL A 11 -23.06 13.22 15.50
C VAL A 11 -23.14 12.32 16.72
N LYS A 12 -23.31 12.90 17.93
CA LYS A 12 -23.34 12.16 19.20
C LYS A 12 -24.59 11.27 19.35
N GLN A 13 -25.71 11.64 18.73
CA GLN A 13 -26.91 10.78 18.68
C GLN A 13 -26.69 9.58 17.76
N LEU A 14 -26.22 9.81 16.53
CA LEU A 14 -25.98 8.74 15.57
C LEU A 14 -24.92 7.78 16.08
N PHE A 15 -23.80 8.25 16.64
CA PHE A 15 -22.75 7.34 17.08
C PHE A 15 -23.23 6.39 18.18
N ARG A 16 -24.09 6.85 19.10
CA ARG A 16 -24.78 6.00 20.07
C ARG A 16 -25.72 4.99 19.40
N GLN A 17 -26.50 5.41 18.39
CA GLN A 17 -27.36 4.52 17.60
C GLN A 17 -26.57 3.47 16.81
N MET A 18 -25.43 3.85 16.23
CA MET A 18 -24.53 2.94 15.52
C MET A 18 -23.88 1.92 16.45
N ARG A 19 -23.50 2.33 17.67
CA ARG A 19 -23.01 1.42 18.72
C ARG A 19 -24.10 0.44 19.16
N SER A 20 -25.33 0.89 19.42
CA SER A 20 -26.41 0.00 19.87
C SER A 20 -26.90 -0.96 18.78
N ALA A 21 -27.01 -0.51 17.52
CA ALA A 21 -27.40 -1.36 16.39
C ALA A 21 -26.25 -2.23 15.85
N GLY A 22 -24.99 -1.91 16.17
CA GLY A 22 -23.85 -2.32 15.37
C GLY A 22 -23.14 -3.61 15.79
N GLY A 23 -23.35 -4.09 17.02
CA GLY A 23 -22.49 -5.10 17.64
C GLY A 23 -21.04 -4.61 17.84
N ARG A 24 -20.13 -5.49 18.28
CA ARG A 24 -18.70 -5.16 18.36
C ARG A 24 -18.19 -4.67 17.00
N PRO A 25 -17.35 -3.61 16.95
CA PRO A 25 -16.88 -3.06 15.69
C PRO A 25 -16.15 -4.12 14.86
N VAL A 26 -16.62 -4.30 13.62
CA VAL A 26 -16.05 -5.26 12.69
C VAL A 26 -14.61 -4.84 12.38
N ARG A 27 -13.68 -5.81 12.41
CA ARG A 27 -12.23 -5.67 12.21
C ARG A 27 -11.83 -5.29 10.77
N GLN A 28 -12.71 -4.60 10.04
CA GLN A 28 -12.58 -4.27 8.62
C GLN A 28 -11.55 -3.17 8.36
N TYR A 29 -11.25 -2.31 9.34
CA TYR A 29 -10.13 -1.37 9.29
C TYR A 29 -9.04 -1.82 10.26
N THR A 30 -8.00 -2.44 9.71
CA THR A 30 -6.78 -2.79 10.45
C THR A 30 -5.73 -1.71 10.17
N ALA A 31 -5.09 -1.21 11.21
CA ALA A 31 -3.91 -0.35 11.05
C ALA A 31 -2.83 -1.12 10.29
N GLY A 32 -2.16 -0.46 9.35
CA GLY A 32 -1.21 -1.14 8.45
C GLY A 32 -0.12 -0.19 7.98
N ASP A 33 0.70 -0.68 7.06
CA ASP A 33 1.72 0.13 6.40
C ASP A 33 1.10 1.42 5.80
N PRO A 34 1.68 2.61 6.07
CA PRO A 34 1.22 3.88 5.52
C PRO A 34 1.09 3.92 3.99
N ILE A 35 1.99 3.28 3.23
CA ILE A 35 1.93 3.27 1.76
C ILE A 35 0.75 2.41 1.26
N THR A 36 0.54 1.25 1.89
CA THR A 36 -0.62 0.39 1.68
C THR A 36 -1.92 1.16 1.94
N GLN A 37 -1.99 1.97 3.01
CA GLN A 37 -3.17 2.79 3.29
C GLN A 37 -3.36 3.95 2.32
N LEU A 38 -2.29 4.51 1.75
CA LEU A 38 -2.34 5.49 0.66
C LEU A 38 -2.95 4.87 -0.61
N ILE A 39 -2.49 3.69 -1.03
CA ILE A 39 -3.05 2.99 -2.20
C ILE A 39 -4.55 2.68 -1.97
N LEU A 40 -4.87 2.10 -0.80
CA LEU A 40 -6.25 1.80 -0.44
C LEU A 40 -7.12 3.05 -0.35
N SER A 41 -6.59 4.21 0.03
CA SER A 41 -7.38 5.45 0.09
C SER A 41 -7.75 5.96 -1.30
N ILE A 42 -6.81 5.96 -2.25
CA ILE A 42 -7.10 6.33 -3.64
C ILE A 42 -8.14 5.36 -4.24
N PHE A 43 -8.00 4.06 -3.98
CA PHE A 43 -8.88 3.04 -4.56
C PHE A 43 -10.29 3.01 -3.97
N SER A 44 -10.41 3.17 -2.64
CA SER A 44 -11.69 3.08 -1.90
C SER A 44 -12.52 4.37 -1.85
N ARG A 45 -12.09 5.44 -2.53
CA ARG A 45 -12.77 6.75 -2.58
C ARG A 45 -14.25 6.64 -2.96
N ASN A 46 -14.56 5.80 -3.93
CA ASN A 46 -15.89 5.53 -4.49
C ASN A 46 -16.17 4.03 -4.68
N LEU A 47 -15.53 3.18 -3.87
CA LEU A 47 -15.54 1.73 -4.03
C LEU A 47 -15.53 1.02 -2.66
N PRO A 48 -16.29 -0.08 -2.47
CA PRO A 48 -16.26 -0.82 -1.21
C PRO A 48 -14.88 -1.43 -0.93
N GLU A 49 -14.53 -1.48 0.35
CA GLU A 49 -13.18 -1.83 0.84
C GLU A 49 -12.64 -3.15 0.29
N ASN A 50 -13.48 -4.18 0.14
CA ASN A 50 -13.06 -5.50 -0.37
C ASN A 50 -12.53 -5.41 -1.82
N ARG A 51 -13.24 -4.68 -2.69
CA ARG A 51 -12.82 -4.48 -4.09
C ARG A 51 -11.57 -3.61 -4.19
N ALA A 52 -11.41 -2.64 -3.29
CA ALA A 52 -10.17 -1.86 -3.21
C ALA A 52 -8.96 -2.72 -2.83
N ARG A 53 -9.16 -3.74 -1.96
CA ARG A 53 -8.12 -4.72 -1.61
C ARG A 53 -7.82 -5.70 -2.73
N GLU A 54 -8.83 -6.16 -3.47
CA GLU A 54 -8.61 -6.96 -4.69
C GLU A 54 -7.71 -6.19 -5.68
N GLY A 55 -7.96 -4.90 -5.89
CA GLY A 55 -7.11 -4.05 -6.74
C GLY A 55 -5.68 -3.88 -6.21
N LEU A 56 -5.51 -3.63 -4.91
CA LEU A 56 -4.20 -3.56 -4.25
C LEU A 56 -3.40 -4.87 -4.45
N LEU A 57 -4.02 -6.02 -4.22
CA LEU A 57 -3.36 -7.32 -4.34
C LEU A 57 -2.89 -7.60 -5.78
N ARG A 58 -3.63 -7.14 -6.79
CA ARG A 58 -3.19 -7.25 -8.19
C ARG A 58 -2.00 -6.35 -8.51
N LEU A 59 -1.95 -5.12 -7.97
CA LEU A 59 -0.76 -4.28 -8.09
C LEU A 59 0.46 -4.88 -7.37
N GLN A 60 0.27 -5.42 -6.17
CA GLN A 60 1.33 -6.10 -5.41
C GLN A 60 1.80 -7.41 -6.05
N ALA A 61 0.98 -8.04 -6.90
CA ALA A 61 1.40 -9.18 -7.71
C ALA A 61 2.17 -8.78 -8.98
N ALA A 62 2.09 -7.51 -9.40
CA ALA A 62 2.72 -7.00 -10.61
C ALA A 62 4.03 -6.22 -10.37
N ALA A 63 4.36 -5.91 -9.12
CA ALA A 63 5.56 -5.17 -8.72
C ALA A 63 6.28 -5.89 -7.57
N VAL A 64 7.62 -5.85 -7.54
CA VAL A 64 8.39 -6.51 -6.45
C VAL A 64 8.22 -5.77 -5.12
N ASP A 65 8.16 -4.44 -5.17
CA ASP A 65 7.90 -3.56 -4.03
C ASP A 65 7.17 -2.27 -4.46
N PHE A 66 6.91 -1.35 -3.52
CA PHE A 66 6.28 -0.07 -3.83
C PHE A 66 7.21 0.94 -4.54
N ASN A 67 8.53 0.68 -4.57
CA ASN A 67 9.51 1.49 -5.30
C ASN A 67 9.55 1.12 -6.78
N ASP A 68 9.30 -0.14 -7.12
CA ASP A 68 9.05 -0.63 -8.48
C ASP A 68 7.68 -0.13 -9.00
N LEU A 69 6.64 -0.18 -8.16
CA LEU A 69 5.30 0.31 -8.51
C LEU A 69 5.27 1.78 -8.98
N ARG A 70 6.21 2.64 -8.55
CA ARG A 70 6.26 4.06 -8.98
C ARG A 70 6.78 4.24 -10.42
N VAL A 71 7.54 3.27 -10.95
CA VAL A 71 8.13 3.34 -12.30
C VAL A 71 7.30 2.63 -13.37
N ILE A 72 6.32 1.81 -12.96
CA ILE A 72 5.35 1.20 -13.87
C ILE A 72 4.56 2.30 -14.61
N PRO A 73 4.50 2.27 -15.96
CA PRO A 73 3.69 3.20 -16.73
C PRO A 73 2.22 3.20 -16.29
N VAL A 74 1.61 4.37 -16.21
CA VAL A 74 0.19 4.53 -15.83
C VAL A 74 -0.75 3.66 -16.67
N GLY A 75 -0.46 3.45 -17.95
CA GLY A 75 -1.23 2.58 -18.83
C GLY A 75 -1.23 1.11 -18.36
N GLU A 76 -0.06 0.53 -18.13
CA GLU A 76 0.09 -0.84 -17.60
C GLU A 76 -0.54 -0.96 -16.21
N MET A 77 -0.27 0.01 -15.33
CA MET A 77 -0.88 0.04 -14.00
C MET A 77 -2.41 0.08 -14.06
N THR A 78 -2.98 0.76 -15.06
CA THR A 78 -4.43 0.82 -15.29
C THR A 78 -5.00 -0.54 -15.72
N GLU A 79 -4.30 -1.32 -16.55
CA GLU A 79 -4.77 -2.64 -16.99
C GLU A 79 -4.91 -3.63 -15.83
N PHE A 80 -4.01 -3.60 -14.83
CA PHE A 80 -4.10 -4.45 -13.63
C PHE A 80 -5.38 -4.18 -12.79
N VAL A 81 -5.89 -2.94 -12.84
CA VAL A 81 -7.04 -2.47 -12.04
C VAL A 81 -8.20 -1.92 -12.89
N ARG A 82 -8.32 -2.40 -14.14
CA ARG A 82 -9.29 -1.91 -15.14
C ARG A 82 -10.77 -2.11 -14.78
N ASP A 83 -11.07 -2.95 -13.80
CA ASP A 83 -12.41 -3.17 -13.25
C ASP A 83 -12.79 -2.13 -12.17
N LEU A 84 -11.84 -1.27 -11.74
CA LEU A 84 -12.11 -0.23 -10.77
C LEU A 84 -12.74 1.01 -11.44
N PRO A 85 -13.72 1.68 -10.81
CA PRO A 85 -14.23 2.95 -11.29
C PRO A 85 -13.12 4.00 -11.28
N ASP A 86 -13.04 4.80 -12.34
CA ASP A 86 -12.04 5.85 -12.55
C ASP A 86 -10.58 5.32 -12.48
N ALA A 87 -10.35 4.05 -12.87
CA ALA A 87 -9.06 3.35 -12.77
C ALA A 87 -7.86 4.17 -13.25
N ARG A 88 -7.93 4.77 -14.45
CA ARG A 88 -6.85 5.59 -15.01
C ARG A 88 -6.54 6.80 -14.11
N THR A 89 -7.54 7.56 -13.69
CA THR A 89 -7.36 8.72 -12.82
C THR A 89 -6.73 8.34 -11.48
N LYS A 90 -7.14 7.19 -10.92
CA LYS A 90 -6.55 6.63 -9.69
C LYS A 90 -5.09 6.21 -9.89
N CYS A 91 -4.75 5.65 -11.04
CA CYS A 91 -3.37 5.30 -11.40
C CYS A 91 -2.50 6.56 -11.59
N GLU A 92 -3.05 7.62 -12.20
CA GLU A 92 -2.38 8.92 -12.31
C GLU A 92 -2.17 9.59 -10.94
N ASP A 93 -3.18 9.56 -10.05
CA ASP A 93 -3.07 10.05 -8.67
C ASP A 93 -2.02 9.27 -7.88
N LEU A 94 -2.02 7.93 -7.99
CA LEU A 94 -1.08 7.06 -7.30
C LEU A 94 0.36 7.27 -7.78
N SER A 95 0.59 7.28 -9.10
CA SER A 95 1.93 7.51 -9.67
C SER A 95 2.49 8.88 -9.27
N ARG A 96 1.66 9.93 -9.24
CA ARG A 96 2.04 11.26 -8.73
C ARG A 96 2.42 11.21 -7.25
N ALA A 97 1.60 10.59 -6.41
CA ALA A 97 1.87 10.50 -4.97
C ALA A 97 3.16 9.72 -4.66
N LEU A 98 3.35 8.53 -5.24
CA LEU A 98 4.54 7.69 -5.00
C LEU A 98 5.83 8.38 -5.46
N ASN A 99 5.85 8.96 -6.67
CA ASN A 99 7.03 9.68 -7.15
C ASN A 99 7.31 10.95 -6.35
N ARG A 100 6.28 11.65 -5.83
CA ARG A 100 6.47 12.82 -4.96
C ARG A 100 7.02 12.46 -3.58
N ILE A 101 6.67 11.29 -3.03
CA ILE A 101 7.26 10.74 -1.81
C ILE A 101 8.73 10.38 -2.05
N PHE A 102 9.01 9.61 -3.11
CA PHE A 102 10.38 9.22 -3.46
C PHE A 102 11.30 10.43 -3.69
N ALA A 103 10.81 11.49 -4.35
CA ALA A 103 11.57 12.72 -4.59
C ALA A 103 11.87 13.55 -3.33
N ARG A 104 11.23 13.25 -2.18
CA ARG A 104 11.47 13.93 -0.89
C ARG A 104 12.30 13.08 0.06
N GLU A 105 12.00 11.79 0.13
CA GLU A 105 12.52 10.86 1.15
C GLU A 105 13.56 9.87 0.59
N HIS A 106 13.81 9.89 -0.72
CA HIS A 106 14.65 8.94 -1.48
C HIS A 106 14.25 7.45 -1.32
N ALA A 107 13.09 7.19 -0.73
CA ALA A 107 12.48 5.89 -0.53
C ALA A 107 10.95 6.03 -0.56
N VAL A 108 10.25 4.96 -0.95
CA VAL A 108 8.77 4.94 -0.93
C VAL A 108 8.29 4.47 0.45
N THR A 109 8.36 5.38 1.42
CA THR A 109 7.86 5.16 2.79
C THR A 109 7.29 6.45 3.38
N LEU A 110 6.35 6.30 4.33
CA LEU A 110 5.84 7.40 5.17
C LEU A 110 6.01 7.11 6.66
N GLU A 111 6.75 6.06 7.03
CA GLU A 111 6.90 5.62 8.43
C GLU A 111 7.50 6.73 9.31
N GLN A 112 8.42 7.53 8.76
CA GLN A 112 8.98 8.71 9.42
C GLN A 112 7.94 9.76 9.86
N LEU A 113 6.73 9.76 9.30
CA LEU A 113 5.67 10.70 9.69
C LEU A 113 4.95 10.27 10.97
N ARG A 114 5.12 9.02 11.42
CA ARG A 114 4.44 8.47 12.60
C ARG A 114 4.82 9.25 13.87
N ASP A 115 6.10 9.58 14.02
CA ASP A 115 6.66 10.31 15.16
C ASP A 115 6.59 11.84 15.02
N ARG A 116 6.24 12.37 13.83
CA ARG A 116 6.15 13.81 13.59
C ARG A 116 4.85 14.40 14.16
N PRO A 117 4.88 15.65 14.67
CA PRO A 117 3.69 16.28 15.21
C PRO A 117 2.64 16.50 14.10
N ARG A 118 1.36 16.36 14.46
CA ARG A 118 0.23 16.42 13.51
C ARG A 118 0.31 17.57 12.49
N ARG A 119 0.75 18.77 12.90
CA ARG A 119 0.84 19.94 12.00
C ARG A 119 1.82 19.72 10.84
N GLU A 120 2.93 19.05 11.09
CA GLU A 120 3.92 18.70 10.06
C GLU A 120 3.42 17.57 9.16
N VAL A 121 2.73 16.58 9.74
CA VAL A 121 2.10 15.49 8.97
C VAL A 121 1.01 16.05 8.04
N ASP A 122 0.16 16.93 8.55
CA ASP A 122 -0.85 17.63 7.74
C ASP A 122 -0.17 18.46 6.63
N ALA A 123 0.87 19.24 6.94
CA ALA A 123 1.61 20.01 5.94
C ALA A 123 2.30 19.13 4.87
N TYR A 124 2.88 18.00 5.27
CA TYR A 124 3.54 17.06 4.36
C TYR A 124 2.53 16.42 3.42
N LEU A 125 1.44 15.84 3.96
CA LEU A 125 0.40 15.17 3.18
C LEU A 125 -0.36 16.13 2.27
N ASN A 126 -0.55 17.40 2.68
CA ASN A 126 -1.13 18.45 1.82
C ASN A 126 -0.25 18.80 0.62
N ALA A 127 1.06 18.55 0.70
CA ALA A 127 2.03 18.87 -0.35
C ALA A 127 2.42 17.65 -1.22
N LEU A 128 1.58 16.61 -1.21
CA LEU A 128 1.59 15.47 -2.12
C LEU A 128 0.44 15.60 -3.14
N ASP A 129 0.77 15.72 -4.42
CA ASP A 129 -0.24 15.73 -5.49
C ASP A 129 -0.96 14.38 -5.59
N GLY A 130 -2.24 14.41 -5.98
CA GLY A 130 -3.08 13.20 -6.05
C GLY A 130 -3.68 12.73 -4.73
N LEU A 131 -3.40 13.41 -3.59
CA LEU A 131 -4.03 13.11 -2.29
C LEU A 131 -5.08 14.16 -1.89
N GLU A 132 -6.33 13.91 -2.25
CA GLU A 132 -7.47 14.67 -1.71
C GLU A 132 -7.73 14.40 -0.21
N ALA A 133 -8.62 15.19 0.40
CA ALA A 133 -8.80 15.25 1.85
C ALA A 133 -9.19 13.91 2.51
N TYR A 134 -9.99 13.10 1.82
CA TYR A 134 -10.29 11.72 2.24
C TYR A 134 -9.00 10.89 2.40
N SER A 135 -8.14 10.94 1.39
CA SER A 135 -6.90 10.17 1.32
C SER A 135 -5.92 10.60 2.43
N ARG A 136 -5.73 11.91 2.62
CA ARG A 136 -4.93 12.47 3.72
C ARG A 136 -5.42 12.03 5.10
N ALA A 137 -6.73 12.16 5.37
CA ALA A 137 -7.34 11.76 6.64
C ALA A 137 -7.26 10.24 6.89
N ARG A 138 -7.35 9.42 5.83
CA ARG A 138 -7.25 7.96 5.93
C ARG A 138 -5.83 7.49 6.24
N ILE A 139 -4.82 8.08 5.62
CA ILE A 139 -3.40 7.78 5.89
C ILE A 139 -3.06 8.12 7.35
N ARG A 140 -3.51 9.28 7.85
CA ARG A 140 -3.36 9.66 9.27
C ARG A 140 -3.96 8.62 10.21
N LEU A 141 -5.24 8.27 10.03
CA LEU A 141 -5.94 7.33 10.94
C LEU A 141 -5.39 5.90 10.88
N LEU A 142 -5.20 5.34 9.67
CA LEU A 142 -4.95 3.90 9.48
C LEU A 142 -3.50 3.53 9.20
N GLY A 143 -2.70 4.47 8.69
CA GLY A 143 -1.26 4.27 8.46
C GLY A 143 -0.43 4.76 9.63
N LEU A 144 -0.65 6.01 10.02
CA LEU A 144 0.17 6.69 11.05
C LEU A 144 -0.38 6.53 12.48
N GLY A 145 -1.61 6.05 12.65
CA GLY A 145 -2.24 5.92 13.97
C GLY A 145 -2.59 7.26 14.63
N GLN A 146 -2.57 8.36 13.87
CA GLN A 146 -2.89 9.70 14.33
C GLN A 146 -4.39 9.98 14.15
N HIS A 147 -4.99 10.82 15.01
CA HIS A 147 -6.41 11.18 14.89
C HIS A 147 -6.75 11.64 13.47
N GLY A 148 -7.92 11.26 12.96
CA GLY A 148 -8.41 11.61 11.62
C GLY A 148 -9.74 10.92 11.34
N ILE A 149 -10.67 11.58 10.66
CA ILE A 149 -11.99 11.03 10.33
C ILE A 149 -12.21 11.06 8.82
N PRO A 150 -11.71 10.09 8.05
CA PRO A 150 -11.94 10.04 6.60
C PRO A 150 -13.41 9.78 6.25
N LEU A 151 -13.95 10.55 5.28
CA LEU A 151 -15.24 10.33 4.64
C LEU A 151 -15.03 9.97 3.16
N ASP A 152 -15.41 8.75 2.77
CA ASP A 152 -15.54 8.39 1.35
C ASP A 152 -16.85 8.96 0.75
N GLU A 153 -17.08 8.75 -0.55
CA GLU A 153 -18.29 9.28 -1.22
C GLU A 153 -19.61 8.78 -0.60
N ALA A 154 -19.67 7.52 -0.17
CA ALA A 154 -20.85 6.96 0.49
C ALA A 154 -21.05 7.59 1.88
N MET A 155 -19.97 7.67 2.67
CA MET A 155 -19.97 8.26 4.01
C MET A 155 -20.32 9.75 3.98
N TRP A 156 -19.86 10.48 2.97
CA TRP A 156 -20.16 11.90 2.80
C TRP A 156 -21.63 12.12 2.43
N ALA A 157 -22.15 11.36 1.47
CA ALA A 157 -23.57 11.39 1.09
C ALA A 157 -24.48 11.02 2.28
N TYR A 158 -24.13 9.97 3.02
CA TYR A 158 -24.83 9.57 4.25
C TYR A 158 -24.77 10.67 5.31
N ALA A 159 -23.61 11.30 5.52
CA ALA A 159 -23.44 12.37 6.51
C ALA A 159 -24.21 13.64 6.18
N ALA A 160 -24.34 13.98 4.90
CA ALA A 160 -25.20 15.04 4.38
C ALA A 160 -26.69 14.71 4.58
N ALA A 161 -27.16 13.55 4.08
CA ALA A 161 -28.55 13.12 4.21
C ALA A 161 -29.02 12.98 5.68
N ARG A 162 -28.14 12.52 6.57
CA ARG A 162 -28.38 12.46 8.03
C ARG A 162 -28.04 13.78 8.75
N GLY A 163 -27.72 14.85 8.03
CA GLY A 163 -27.37 16.21 8.49
C GLY A 163 -26.40 16.25 9.67
N ILE A 164 -25.44 15.31 9.66
CA ILE A 164 -24.27 15.24 10.52
C ILE A 164 -23.26 16.32 10.09
N VAL A 165 -23.19 16.53 8.78
CA VAL A 165 -22.43 17.56 8.08
C VAL A 165 -23.46 18.45 7.39
N ASP A 166 -23.11 19.73 7.18
CA ASP A 166 -23.91 20.68 6.42
C ASP A 166 -23.68 20.48 4.91
N ASP A 167 -24.74 20.40 4.11
CA ASP A 167 -24.65 20.07 2.67
C ASP A 167 -23.79 21.07 1.87
N SER A 168 -23.71 22.33 2.33
CA SER A 168 -22.89 23.38 1.72
C SER A 168 -21.41 23.32 2.14
N ALA A 169 -21.03 22.42 3.05
CA ALA A 169 -19.64 22.26 3.46
C ALA A 169 -18.73 21.77 2.32
N SER A 170 -17.46 22.20 2.36
CA SER A 170 -16.37 21.53 1.65
C SER A 170 -16.01 20.21 2.34
N LEU A 171 -15.36 19.29 1.62
CA LEU A 171 -14.92 18.02 2.20
C LEU A 171 -13.96 18.25 3.38
N ASP A 172 -12.91 19.06 3.21
CA ASP A 172 -11.99 19.43 4.30
C ASP A 172 -12.71 20.05 5.50
N GLY A 173 -13.72 20.90 5.26
CA GLY A 173 -14.53 21.51 6.31
C GLY A 173 -15.41 20.49 7.08
N ALA A 174 -15.91 19.47 6.38
CA ALA A 174 -16.66 18.36 6.96
C ALA A 174 -15.76 17.44 7.82
N LEU A 175 -14.59 17.05 7.29
CA LEU A 175 -13.61 16.22 7.99
C LEU A 175 -13.12 16.94 9.26
N ALA A 176 -12.69 18.19 9.13
CA ALA A 176 -12.24 19.02 10.26
C ALA A 176 -13.37 19.36 11.26
N PHE A 177 -14.64 19.26 10.88
CA PHE A 177 -15.75 19.29 11.83
C PHE A 177 -15.85 17.98 12.61
N LEU A 178 -15.89 16.83 11.94
CA LEU A 178 -16.02 15.53 12.59
C LEU A 178 -14.83 15.21 13.52
N GLU A 179 -13.60 15.56 13.12
CA GLU A 179 -12.41 15.44 13.98
C GLU A 179 -12.52 16.23 15.30
N ARG A 180 -13.34 17.29 15.36
CA ARG A 180 -13.61 18.06 16.58
C ARG A 180 -14.80 17.53 17.39
N GLN A 181 -15.56 16.57 16.87
CA GLN A 181 -16.74 16.01 17.54
C GLN A 181 -16.55 14.57 18.04
N ILE A 182 -15.57 13.85 17.49
CA ILE A 182 -15.22 12.46 17.82
C ILE A 182 -13.85 12.44 18.49
N ASP A 183 -13.77 11.79 19.65
CA ASP A 183 -12.51 11.64 20.38
C ASP A 183 -11.53 10.70 19.66
N PRO A 184 -10.20 10.92 19.75
CA PRO A 184 -9.21 10.12 19.02
C PRO A 184 -9.30 8.61 19.28
N ALA A 185 -9.62 8.21 20.52
CA ALA A 185 -9.81 6.80 20.90
C ALA A 185 -11.03 6.15 20.22
N GLU A 186 -12.03 6.94 19.85
CA GLU A 186 -13.28 6.48 19.23
C GLU A 186 -13.26 6.58 17.70
N ALA A 187 -12.27 7.28 17.12
CA ALA A 187 -12.19 7.60 15.69
C ALA A 187 -12.26 6.36 14.79
N LEU A 188 -11.48 5.31 15.11
CA LEU A 188 -11.45 4.06 14.34
C LEU A 188 -12.79 3.32 14.40
N GLU A 189 -13.44 3.30 15.56
CA GLU A 189 -14.76 2.69 15.74
C GLU A 189 -15.84 3.46 14.97
N PHE A 190 -15.87 4.78 15.12
CA PHE A 190 -16.79 5.68 14.43
C PHE A 190 -16.70 5.49 12.90
N VAL A 191 -15.50 5.55 12.33
CA VAL A 191 -15.25 5.36 10.89
C VAL A 191 -15.67 3.97 10.44
N SER A 192 -15.37 2.93 11.23
CA SER A 192 -15.75 1.55 10.91
C SER A 192 -17.26 1.34 10.86
N LEU A 193 -17.99 1.91 11.83
CA LEU A 193 -19.45 1.82 11.88
C LEU A 193 -20.12 2.67 10.79
N LEU A 194 -19.69 3.93 10.65
CA LEU A 194 -20.21 4.86 9.65
C LEU A 194 -20.02 4.32 8.24
N LYS A 195 -18.83 3.79 7.91
CA LYS A 195 -18.57 3.24 6.57
C LYS A 195 -19.43 2.01 6.27
N ARG A 196 -19.64 1.12 7.25
CA ARG A 196 -20.55 -0.04 7.09
C ARG A 196 -21.99 0.41 6.77
N GLN A 197 -22.52 1.37 7.52
CA GLN A 197 -23.90 1.82 7.34
C GLN A 197 -24.07 2.67 6.07
N ALA A 198 -23.12 3.54 5.77
CA ALA A 198 -23.12 4.35 4.56
C ALA A 198 -23.07 3.49 3.28
N TRP A 199 -22.25 2.43 3.24
CA TRP A 199 -22.21 1.54 2.08
C TRP A 199 -23.43 0.62 1.96
N ALA A 200 -24.14 0.34 3.06
CA ALA A 200 -25.41 -0.39 3.02
C ALA A 200 -26.54 0.47 2.44
N GLU A 201 -26.60 1.76 2.76
CA GLU A 201 -27.68 2.67 2.34
C GLU A 201 -27.38 3.38 1.01
N PHE A 202 -26.17 3.94 0.84
CA PHE A 202 -25.78 4.75 -0.33
C PHE A 202 -24.90 4.01 -1.35
N GLY A 203 -24.43 2.78 -1.05
CA GLY A 203 -23.57 2.02 -1.96
C GLY A 203 -24.09 1.89 -3.41
N PRO A 204 -25.39 1.66 -3.65
CA PRO A 204 -25.97 1.67 -5.00
C PRO A 204 -25.92 3.06 -5.68
N ALA A 205 -26.19 4.14 -4.93
CA ALA A 205 -26.16 5.51 -5.44
C ALA A 205 -24.73 5.96 -5.83
N VAL A 206 -23.71 5.52 -5.08
CA VAL A 206 -22.30 5.72 -5.45
C VAL A 206 -21.98 5.09 -6.80
N ARG A 207 -22.41 3.83 -7.02
CA ARG A 207 -22.18 3.12 -8.29
C ARG A 207 -22.90 3.77 -9.48
N ARG A 208 -24.07 4.37 -9.26
CA ARG A 208 -24.79 5.16 -10.27
C ARG A 208 -24.22 6.58 -10.47
N GLY A 209 -23.34 7.04 -9.60
CA GLY A 209 -22.75 8.38 -9.66
C GLY A 209 -23.69 9.51 -9.20
N GLU A 210 -24.76 9.19 -8.48
CA GLU A 210 -25.78 10.14 -7.99
C GLU A 210 -25.32 10.93 -6.76
N VAL A 211 -24.24 10.49 -6.11
CA VAL A 211 -23.66 11.13 -4.93
C VAL A 211 -22.65 12.22 -5.32
N ARG A 212 -22.37 13.13 -4.38
CA ARG A 212 -21.34 14.15 -4.54
C ARG A 212 -19.95 13.50 -4.64
N ARG A 213 -19.44 13.39 -5.87
CA ARG A 213 -18.12 12.79 -6.14
C ARG A 213 -16.97 13.57 -5.51
N ILE A 214 -15.99 12.84 -5.00
CA ILE A 214 -14.72 13.36 -4.54
C ILE A 214 -13.77 13.38 -5.74
N ARG A 215 -13.62 14.56 -6.35
CA ARG A 215 -12.72 14.76 -7.50
C ARG A 215 -11.25 14.59 -7.08
N SER A 216 -10.44 14.07 -7.99
CA SER A 216 -8.99 13.98 -7.79
C SER A 216 -8.36 15.37 -7.64
N VAL A 217 -7.21 15.40 -6.96
CA VAL A 217 -6.19 16.45 -6.93
C VAL A 217 -5.46 16.73 -8.27
N PRO A 218 -5.92 17.51 -9.28
CA PRO A 218 -5.07 17.80 -10.44
C PRO A 218 -3.78 18.50 -9.99
N PRO A 219 -2.61 18.15 -10.55
CA PRO A 219 -1.35 18.81 -10.19
C PRO A 219 -1.40 20.28 -10.61
N ASP A 220 -1.00 21.16 -9.70
CA ASP A 220 -0.88 22.60 -9.95
C ASP A 220 0.28 22.86 -10.93
N ARG A 221 0.35 24.06 -11.50
CA ARG A 221 1.34 24.42 -12.52
C ARG A 221 2.78 24.31 -11.99
N THR A 222 2.99 24.56 -10.70
CA THR A 222 4.27 24.37 -9.99
C THR A 222 4.64 22.89 -9.82
N THR A 223 3.70 22.01 -9.48
CA THR A 223 3.97 20.58 -9.34
C THR A 223 4.06 19.85 -10.67
N ARG A 224 3.42 20.33 -11.75
CA ARG A 224 3.74 19.92 -13.12
C ARG A 224 5.20 20.16 -13.46
N ASN A 225 5.72 21.36 -13.19
CA ASN A 225 7.13 21.68 -13.47
C ASN A 225 8.10 20.78 -12.68
N MET A 226 7.83 20.49 -11.40
CA MET A 226 8.65 19.55 -10.62
C MET A 226 8.53 18.10 -11.11
N LEU A 227 7.35 17.63 -11.49
CA LEU A 227 7.18 16.30 -12.12
C LEU A 227 7.96 16.21 -13.44
N GLN A 228 7.99 17.29 -14.22
CA GLN A 228 8.73 17.38 -15.46
C GLN A 228 10.26 17.39 -15.23
N GLN A 229 10.74 18.03 -14.16
CA GLN A 229 12.14 17.97 -13.72
C GLN A 229 12.55 16.59 -13.18
N VAL A 230 11.68 15.90 -12.43
CA VAL A 230 11.94 14.51 -11.98
C VAL A 230 11.95 13.56 -13.18
N ALA A 231 11.05 13.77 -14.15
CA ALA A 231 11.04 13.01 -15.39
C ALA A 231 12.29 13.27 -16.26
N SER A 232 12.77 14.52 -16.37
CA SER A 232 13.99 14.83 -17.10
C SER A 232 15.22 14.24 -16.39
N ALA A 233 15.35 14.42 -15.07
CA ALA A 233 16.46 13.85 -14.29
C ALA A 233 16.48 12.31 -14.35
N ALA A 234 15.31 11.64 -14.33
CA ALA A 234 15.22 10.20 -14.51
C ALA A 234 15.55 9.74 -15.95
N ALA A 235 15.23 10.55 -16.97
CA ALA A 235 15.62 10.30 -18.35
C ALA A 235 17.12 10.53 -18.59
N GLU A 236 17.69 11.57 -17.99
CA GLU A 236 19.12 11.90 -17.99
C GLU A 236 19.93 10.81 -17.28
N ALA A 237 19.47 10.31 -16.13
CA ALA A 237 20.10 9.19 -15.44
C ALA A 237 20.11 7.90 -16.30
N ARG A 238 18.96 7.56 -16.92
CA ARG A 238 18.87 6.43 -17.87
C ARG A 238 19.77 6.62 -19.10
N ALA A 239 19.86 7.84 -19.62
CA ALA A 239 20.74 8.17 -20.74
C ALA A 239 22.23 8.05 -20.35
N ALA A 240 22.59 8.47 -19.14
CA ALA A 240 23.95 8.32 -18.58
C ALA A 240 24.33 6.85 -18.37
N GLU A 241 23.43 6.01 -17.83
CA GLU A 241 23.65 4.57 -17.73
C GLU A 241 23.85 3.91 -19.11
N LEU A 242 23.08 4.34 -20.12
CA LEU A 242 23.23 3.87 -21.49
C LEU A 242 24.54 4.32 -22.16
N THR A 243 25.04 5.55 -21.91
CA THR A 243 26.35 5.97 -22.42
C THR A 243 27.51 5.29 -21.69
N ILE A 244 27.43 5.11 -20.37
CA ILE A 244 28.42 4.33 -19.61
C ILE A 244 28.47 2.88 -20.11
N SER A 245 27.31 2.29 -20.44
CA SER A 245 27.23 0.94 -21.02
C SER A 245 27.88 0.88 -22.41
N ARG A 246 27.59 1.85 -23.30
CA ARG A 246 28.20 1.92 -24.64
C ARG A 246 29.72 2.11 -24.59
N HIS A 247 30.23 2.96 -23.70
CA HIS A 247 31.68 3.14 -23.56
C HIS A 247 32.38 1.85 -23.09
N ARG A 248 31.77 1.08 -22.19
CA ARG A 248 32.27 -0.26 -21.80
C ARG A 248 32.26 -1.28 -22.93
N GLU A 249 31.29 -1.19 -23.86
CA GLU A 249 31.25 -2.04 -25.06
C GLU A 249 32.27 -1.61 -26.12
N GLU A 250 32.59 -0.32 -26.23
CA GLU A 250 33.63 0.16 -27.15
C GLU A 250 35.06 -0.15 -26.67
N GLU A 251 35.32 -0.08 -25.36
CA GLU A 251 36.59 -0.53 -24.77
C GLU A 251 36.80 -2.06 -24.88
N ALA A 252 35.75 -2.84 -25.16
CA ALA A 252 35.80 -4.29 -25.31
C ALA A 252 36.15 -4.78 -26.74
N LYS A 253 36.40 -3.88 -27.70
CA LYS A 253 36.83 -4.28 -29.06
C LYS A 253 38.28 -4.82 -29.02
N PRO A 254 38.56 -6.03 -29.56
CA PRO A 254 39.86 -6.66 -29.39
C PRO A 254 40.96 -5.96 -30.20
N VAL A 255 42.05 -5.60 -29.52
CA VAL A 255 43.29 -5.08 -30.14
C VAL A 255 43.82 -6.08 -31.17
N ALA A 256 44.05 -5.60 -32.39
CA ALA A 256 44.54 -6.42 -33.49
C ALA A 256 45.92 -7.04 -33.18
N ARG A 257 46.05 -8.37 -33.35
CA ARG A 257 47.33 -9.07 -33.25
C ARG A 257 48.26 -8.66 -34.40
N PRO A 258 49.53 -8.31 -34.14
CA PRO A 258 50.51 -8.11 -35.22
C PRO A 258 50.86 -9.45 -35.87
N THR A 259 50.98 -9.45 -37.20
CA THR A 259 51.26 -10.64 -38.01
C THR A 259 52.74 -10.99 -38.00
N LEU A 260 53.09 -12.10 -37.34
CA LEU A 260 54.45 -12.65 -37.40
C LEU A 260 54.69 -13.37 -38.74
N ARG A 261 55.68 -12.88 -39.49
CA ARG A 261 56.15 -13.48 -40.74
C ARG A 261 56.72 -14.88 -40.53
N THR A 262 56.44 -15.77 -41.48
CA THR A 262 56.98 -17.12 -41.58
C THR A 262 58.49 -17.16 -41.81
N ARG A 263 59.20 -18.00 -41.02
CA ARG A 263 60.42 -18.71 -41.44
C ARG A 263 60.35 -20.15 -40.96
N ALA A 264 60.95 -21.06 -41.74
CA ALA A 264 60.70 -22.50 -41.68
C ALA A 264 61.91 -23.32 -41.19
N ARG A 265 61.65 -24.62 -40.92
CA ARG A 265 62.60 -25.70 -40.51
C ARG A 265 63.06 -25.59 -39.04
N VAL A 266 63.39 -26.66 -38.30
CA VAL A 266 63.69 -28.08 -38.61
C VAL A 266 62.94 -29.00 -37.61
N ALA A 267 62.67 -30.26 -37.97
CA ALA A 267 62.05 -31.27 -37.08
C ALA A 267 63.08 -32.18 -36.38
N VAL A 268 62.90 -32.48 -35.09
CA VAL A 268 63.50 -33.65 -34.40
C VAL A 268 62.54 -34.23 -33.34
N ARG A 269 62.37 -35.56 -33.41
CA ARG A 269 61.83 -36.58 -32.47
C ARG A 269 61.37 -36.22 -31.05
N ALA A 270 60.25 -36.86 -30.65
CA ALA A 270 59.89 -37.15 -29.25
C ALA A 270 60.76 -38.28 -28.63
N PRO A 271 60.75 -38.44 -27.29
CA PRO A 271 60.16 -39.67 -26.76
C PRO A 271 59.33 -39.54 -25.45
N ALA A 272 58.74 -40.69 -25.11
CA ALA A 272 57.78 -41.08 -24.09
C ALA A 272 57.96 -40.69 -22.59
N VAL A 273 56.81 -40.45 -21.94
CA VAL A 273 56.29 -41.04 -20.67
C VAL A 273 57.15 -41.02 -19.38
N ALA A 274 56.65 -40.33 -18.33
CA ALA A 274 56.73 -40.80 -16.94
C ALA A 274 55.64 -40.23 -16.01
N LYS A 275 55.13 -41.08 -15.10
CA LYS A 275 54.06 -40.87 -14.10
C LYS A 275 54.43 -39.93 -12.94
N ARG A 276 53.43 -39.24 -12.36
CA ARG A 276 52.91 -39.37 -10.96
C ARG A 276 51.97 -38.18 -10.64
N ALA A 277 50.71 -38.40 -10.26
CA ALA A 277 50.17 -38.91 -8.98
C ALA A 277 50.06 -37.83 -7.89
N ALA A 278 48.87 -37.71 -7.29
CA ALA A 278 48.48 -36.64 -6.38
C ALA A 278 48.84 -36.93 -4.90
N ALA A 279 49.05 -35.86 -4.12
CA ALA A 279 48.72 -35.80 -2.69
C ALA A 279 48.61 -34.33 -2.22
N GLN A 280 47.87 -34.11 -1.12
CA GLN A 280 47.48 -32.79 -0.60
C GLN A 280 48.36 -32.35 0.58
N VAL A 281 48.49 -31.03 0.80
CA VAL A 281 48.73 -30.37 2.10
C VAL A 281 47.93 -29.06 2.04
N ALA A 282 46.84 -28.87 2.79
CA ALA A 282 46.75 -28.21 4.12
C ALA A 282 47.48 -26.85 4.19
N CYS A 283 47.03 -25.78 4.86
CA CYS A 283 45.97 -25.51 5.85
C CYS A 283 45.45 -24.07 5.55
N SER A 284 44.34 -23.49 6.03
CA SER A 284 43.69 -23.43 7.34
C SER A 284 42.34 -22.69 7.16
N GLY A 285 41.32 -22.76 8.02
CA GLY A 285 41.20 -23.44 9.30
C GLY A 285 40.63 -22.51 10.39
N ARG A 286 39.46 -22.87 10.95
CA ARG A 286 38.84 -22.33 12.20
C ARG A 286 38.25 -20.91 12.07
N ARG A 287 37.20 -20.51 12.80
CA ARG A 287 36.33 -21.09 13.87
C ARG A 287 35.03 -20.21 13.89
N SER A 288 33.87 -20.51 14.49
CA SER A 288 33.37 -21.54 15.44
C SER A 288 31.82 -21.62 15.29
N ARG A 289 31.16 -22.79 15.37
CA ARG A 289 30.39 -23.33 16.54
C ARG A 289 29.21 -22.46 17.03
N ALA A 290 28.10 -22.99 17.56
CA ALA A 290 27.50 -24.35 17.67
C ALA A 290 26.10 -24.15 18.32
N ALA A 291 24.98 -24.71 17.86
CA ALA A 291 24.53 -26.11 17.82
C ALA A 291 23.82 -26.65 19.09
N ALA A 292 22.58 -27.11 18.90
CA ALA A 292 21.83 -28.14 19.65
C ALA A 292 20.69 -28.60 18.69
N ARG A 293 20.48 -29.84 18.22
CA ARG A 293 20.55 -31.21 18.78
C ARG A 293 19.70 -31.34 20.06
N LYS A 294 18.77 -32.29 20.21
CA LYS A 294 18.52 -33.57 19.49
C LYS A 294 17.07 -34.07 19.74
N ARG A 295 16.62 -35.02 18.90
CA ARG A 295 15.76 -36.23 19.14
C ARG A 295 15.15 -36.39 20.56
N GLY A 296 13.91 -36.83 20.80
CA GLY A 296 12.83 -37.41 19.97
C GLY A 296 11.57 -37.56 20.87
N THR A 297 10.62 -38.52 20.77
CA THR A 297 10.36 -39.68 19.90
C THR A 297 8.85 -40.07 20.07
N ALA A 298 8.20 -40.77 19.12
CA ALA A 298 6.83 -41.30 19.28
C ALA A 298 6.81 -42.65 20.06
N PRO A 299 5.68 -43.09 20.67
CA PRO A 299 4.62 -43.77 19.90
C PRO A 299 3.15 -43.56 20.39
N SER A 300 2.23 -44.22 19.68
CA SER A 300 0.76 -44.29 19.84
C SER A 300 0.30 -45.17 21.03
N VAL A 301 -0.97 -45.00 21.51
CA VAL A 301 -2.03 -46.06 21.55
C VAL A 301 -3.30 -45.68 22.37
N ARG A 302 -4.48 -45.88 21.73
CA ARG A 302 -5.86 -46.19 22.23
C ARG A 302 -6.57 -45.36 23.34
N ASP A 303 -7.65 -44.70 22.90
CA ASP A 303 -9.06 -45.09 23.12
C ASP A 303 -9.60 -45.40 24.54
N LYS A 304 -10.62 -44.63 24.96
CA LYS A 304 -11.77 -45.13 25.76
C LYS A 304 -12.99 -44.21 25.74
N THR A 305 -14.16 -44.84 25.72
CA THR A 305 -15.50 -44.24 25.67
C THR A 305 -16.04 -43.82 27.05
N ALA A 306 -16.96 -42.84 27.08
CA ALA A 306 -17.91 -42.66 28.16
C ALA A 306 -19.24 -42.04 27.64
N LYS A 307 -20.36 -42.43 28.26
CA LYS A 307 -21.73 -42.31 27.70
C LYS A 307 -22.71 -41.93 28.81
N ARG A 308 -23.49 -40.84 28.62
CA ARG A 308 -24.69 -40.51 29.41
C ARG A 308 -25.51 -39.47 28.63
N VAL A 309 -26.60 -39.79 27.92
CA VAL A 309 -27.91 -40.31 28.36
C VAL A 309 -28.59 -39.40 29.38
N GLY A 310 -29.50 -38.55 28.88
CA GLY A 310 -30.54 -37.85 29.62
C GLY A 310 -31.78 -37.72 28.73
N ARG A 311 -32.82 -38.49 29.00
CA ARG A 311 -34.04 -38.60 28.16
C ARG A 311 -35.30 -38.49 29.02
N SER A 312 -35.97 -37.34 28.95
CA SER A 312 -37.39 -37.13 29.27
C SER A 312 -37.79 -35.76 28.66
N ALA A 313 -38.71 -35.60 27.71
CA ALA A 313 -40.02 -36.22 27.44
C ALA A 313 -41.12 -35.83 28.45
N ARG A 314 -42.27 -35.39 27.89
CA ARG A 314 -43.50 -34.83 28.51
C ARG A 314 -43.39 -33.38 29.04
N ALA A 315 -44.42 -32.54 28.95
CA ALA A 315 -45.81 -32.70 28.43
C ALA A 315 -46.21 -31.45 27.60
N LYS A 316 -47.17 -31.55 26.64
CA LYS A 316 -48.57 -31.05 26.72
C LYS A 316 -48.71 -29.66 27.40
N SER A 317 -49.47 -28.69 26.89
CA SER A 317 -50.82 -28.80 26.31
C SER A 317 -51.21 -27.51 25.54
N ALA A 318 -52.28 -27.61 24.73
CA ALA A 318 -53.09 -26.51 24.15
C ALA A 318 -52.38 -25.59 23.14
#